data_AF-W2SKL6-F1
#
_entry.id   AF-W2SKL6-F1
#
_cell.length_a   1.000
_cell.length_b   1.000
_cell.length_c   1.000
_cell.angle_alpha   90.00
_cell.angle_beta   90.00
_cell.angle_gamma   90.00
#
_symmetry.space_group_name_H-M   'P 1'
#
loop_
_entity.id
_entity.type
_entity.pdbx_description
1 polymer ?
#
loop_
_entity_poly.entity_id
_entity_poly.type
_entity_poly.pdbx_seq_one_letter_code
_entity_poly.pdbx_strand_id
1 'polypeptide(L)'
;MVGIFALGLCWIQPFVSAIRCNPGHPRRPFFNWVHRCIGVIAMILATTTVCIAADHFVGIWPHRVAQIILSLMPIMLLIILSVLFLFLDKFVDVNELNFQKIHRIRQLIVYVGVTAMAGITITLSVFVGIGA
;
A
#
# COMPACT_ATOMS: atom_id res chain seq x y z
N MET A 1 -15.34 -13.90 -3.43
CA MET A 1 -14.29 -14.70 -2.74
C MET A 1 -12.98 -13.93 -2.60
N VAL A 2 -12.39 -13.41 -3.69
CA VAL A 2 -11.10 -12.66 -3.67
C VAL A 2 -11.09 -11.51 -2.63
N GLY A 3 -12.17 -10.72 -2.55
CA GLY A 3 -12.28 -9.60 -1.61
C GLY A 3 -12.25 -10.00 -0.13
N ILE A 4 -12.77 -11.18 0.21
CA ILE A 4 -12.77 -11.68 1.60
C ILE A 4 -11.33 -12.02 2.02
N PHE A 5 -10.57 -12.66 1.15
CA PHE A 5 -9.15 -12.93 1.39
C PHE A 5 -8.33 -11.64 1.48
N ALA A 6 -8.59 -10.68 0.59
CA ALA A 6 -7.95 -9.37 0.64
C ALA A 6 -8.21 -8.67 1.99
N LEU A 7 -9.47 -8.66 2.44
CA LEU A 7 -9.86 -8.08 3.73
C LEU A 7 -9.18 -8.79 4.90
N GLY A 8 -9.20 -10.11 4.94
CA GLY A 8 -8.58 -10.90 6.01
C GLY A 8 -7.07 -10.68 6.10
N LEU A 9 -6.37 -10.68 4.95
CA LEU A 9 -4.93 -10.39 4.90
C LEU A 9 -4.61 -8.93 5.24
N CYS A 10 -5.48 -7.98 4.89
CA CYS A 10 -5.31 -6.59 5.28
C CYS A 10 -5.51 -6.40 6.79
N TRP A 11 -6.54 -7.03 7.36
CA TRP A 11 -6.84 -6.94 8.80
C TRP A 11 -5.78 -7.61 9.67
N ILE A 12 -5.13 -8.68 9.20
CA ILE A 12 -4.10 -9.35 9.99
C ILE A 12 -2.78 -8.55 10.05
N GLN A 13 -2.54 -7.63 9.11
CA GLN A 13 -1.33 -6.78 9.04
C GLN A 13 -0.94 -6.10 10.37
N PRO A 14 -1.82 -5.32 11.03
CA PRO A 14 -1.48 -4.65 12.28
C PRO A 14 -1.13 -5.63 13.39
N PHE A 15 -1.81 -6.79 13.47
CA PHE A 15 -1.52 -7.81 14.49
C PHE A 15 -0.18 -8.48 14.24
N VAL A 16 0.14 -8.81 12.99
CA VAL A 16 1.47 -9.31 12.60
C VAL A 16 2.53 -8.28 12.95
N SER A 17 2.30 -6.99 12.69
CA SER A 17 3.21 -5.91 13.05
C SER A 17 3.41 -5.76 14.57
N ALA A 18 2.37 -5.98 15.37
CA ALA A 18 2.43 -5.89 16.83
C ALA A 18 3.29 -7.00 17.46
N ILE A 19 3.34 -8.20 16.86
CA ILE A 19 4.19 -9.32 17.33
C ILE A 19 5.63 -9.23 16.83
N ARG A 20 6.05 -8.07 16.29
CA ARG A 20 7.39 -7.85 15.75
C ARG A 20 8.48 -8.00 16.82
N CYS A 21 9.58 -8.64 16.44
CA CYS A 21 10.77 -8.78 17.29
C CYS A 21 11.58 -7.47 17.44
N ASN A 22 12.38 -7.39 18.51
CA ASN A 22 13.28 -6.27 18.84
C ASN A 22 14.17 -5.84 17.64
N PRO A 23 14.54 -4.53 17.50
CA PRO A 23 15.31 -4.04 16.35
C PRO A 23 16.64 -4.74 16.08
N GLY A 24 17.33 -5.24 17.12
CA GLY A 24 18.58 -5.97 17.00
C GLY A 24 18.43 -7.50 16.82
N HIS A 25 17.21 -8.03 16.74
CA HIS A 25 17.01 -9.48 16.68
C HIS A 25 17.36 -10.03 15.28
N PRO A 26 18.12 -11.14 15.16
CA PRO A 26 18.62 -11.66 13.88
C PRO A 26 17.51 -12.10 12.91
N ARG A 27 16.33 -12.46 13.42
CA ARG A 27 15.15 -12.83 12.59
C ARG A 27 14.34 -11.63 12.08
N ARG A 28 14.70 -10.39 12.45
CA ARG A 28 13.96 -9.20 12.03
C ARG A 28 13.91 -8.96 10.52
N PRO A 29 14.99 -9.19 9.75
CA PRO A 29 14.93 -9.09 8.30
C PRO A 29 13.90 -10.06 7.70
N PHE A 30 13.86 -11.31 8.17
CA PHE A 30 12.89 -12.31 7.75
C PHE A 30 11.46 -11.88 8.06
N PHE A 31 11.20 -11.43 9.30
CA PHE A 31 9.88 -10.91 9.69
C PHE A 31 9.44 -9.75 8.79
N ASN A 32 10.32 -8.78 8.53
CA ASN A 32 9.99 -7.64 7.68
C ASN A 32 9.65 -8.08 6.24
N TRP A 33 10.35 -9.10 5.72
CA TRP A 33 10.11 -9.62 4.38
C TRP A 33 8.75 -10.33 4.29
N VAL A 34 8.45 -11.21 5.25
CA VAL A 34 7.15 -11.90 5.32
C VAL A 34 6.00 -10.91 5.46
N HIS A 35 6.11 -9.96 6.40
CA HIS A 35 5.11 -8.91 6.61
C HIS A 35 4.86 -8.10 5.32
N ARG A 36 5.93 -7.75 4.61
CA ARG A 36 5.83 -7.06 3.32
C ARG A 36 5.14 -7.91 2.26
N CYS A 37 5.46 -9.20 2.14
CA CYS A 37 4.82 -10.10 1.18
C CYS A 37 3.32 -10.23 1.41
N ILE A 38 2.89 -10.40 2.68
CA ILE A 38 1.47 -10.42 3.03
C ILE A 38 0.80 -9.12 2.56
N GLY A 39 1.48 -7.98 2.67
CA GLY A 39 0.93 -6.68 2.30
C GLY A 39 0.77 -6.52 0.80
N VAL A 40 1.77 -6.93 0.03
CA VAL A 40 1.73 -6.93 -1.43
C VAL A 40 0.62 -7.87 -1.94
N ILE A 41 0.51 -9.08 -1.39
CA ILE A 41 -0.54 -10.03 -1.77
C ILE A 41 -1.92 -9.45 -1.45
N ALA A 42 -2.12 -8.89 -0.24
CA ALA A 42 -3.37 -8.26 0.14
C ALA A 42 -3.77 -7.13 -0.83
N MET A 43 -2.79 -6.29 -1.23
CA MET A 43 -3.03 -5.19 -2.16
C MET A 43 -3.40 -5.67 -3.56
N ILE A 44 -2.70 -6.68 -4.09
CA ILE A 44 -3.02 -7.28 -5.40
C ILE A 44 -4.45 -7.84 -5.39
N LEU A 45 -4.80 -8.63 -4.36
CA LEU A 45 -6.14 -9.20 -4.23
C LEU A 45 -7.22 -8.12 -4.08
N ALA A 46 -6.94 -7.03 -3.34
CA ALA A 46 -7.85 -5.91 -3.19
C ALA A 46 -8.10 -5.21 -4.53
N THR A 47 -7.03 -4.85 -5.27
CA THR A 47 -7.13 -4.23 -6.60
C THR A 47 -7.86 -5.14 -7.59
N THR A 48 -7.53 -6.44 -7.64
CA THR A 48 -8.25 -7.42 -8.48
C THR A 48 -9.74 -7.47 -8.14
N THR A 49 -10.10 -7.43 -6.85
CA THR A 49 -11.50 -7.42 -6.42
C THR A 49 -12.24 -6.18 -6.92
N VAL A 50 -11.62 -5.00 -6.81
CA VAL A 50 -12.21 -3.75 -7.30
C VAL A 50 -12.37 -3.76 -8.81
N CYS A 51 -11.37 -4.23 -9.57
CA CYS A 51 -11.46 -4.36 -11.02
C CYS A 51 -12.61 -5.29 -11.45
N ILE A 52 -12.73 -6.47 -10.80
CA ILE A 52 -13.85 -7.40 -11.05
C ILE A 52 -15.19 -6.72 -10.74
N ALA A 53 -15.25 -5.96 -9.64
CA ALA A 53 -16.48 -5.26 -9.27
C ALA A 53 -16.86 -4.19 -10.31
N ALA A 54 -15.89 -3.39 -10.77
CA ALA A 54 -16.10 -2.36 -11.78
C ALA A 54 -16.57 -2.93 -13.13
N ASP A 55 -16.12 -4.13 -13.49
CA ASP A 55 -16.50 -4.78 -14.74
C ASP A 55 -17.90 -5.42 -14.68
N HIS A 56 -18.20 -6.12 -13.59
CA HIS A 56 -19.43 -6.90 -13.44
C HIS A 56 -20.64 -6.11 -12.90
N PHE A 57 -20.44 -5.09 -12.06
CA PHE A 57 -21.55 -4.33 -11.44
C PHE A 57 -21.83 -3.02 -12.17
N VAL A 58 -22.12 -3.13 -13.46
CA VAL A 58 -22.33 -2.01 -14.39
C VAL A 58 -23.33 -0.96 -13.89
N GLY A 59 -24.41 -1.40 -13.23
CA GLY A 59 -25.45 -0.50 -12.73
C GLY A 59 -25.01 0.39 -11.57
N ILE A 60 -23.92 0.04 -10.88
CA ILE A 60 -23.36 0.79 -9.73
C ILE A 60 -22.10 1.57 -10.18
N TRP A 61 -21.52 1.20 -11.33
CA TRP A 61 -20.22 1.68 -11.83
C TRP A 61 -20.38 2.36 -13.20
N PRO A 62 -21.00 3.56 -13.26
CA PRO A 62 -21.28 4.25 -14.53
C PRO A 62 -20.01 4.69 -15.27
N HIS A 63 -18.89 4.85 -14.55
CA HIS A 63 -17.61 5.33 -15.09
C HIS A 63 -16.51 4.26 -14.99
N ARG A 64 -16.75 3.09 -15.60
CA ARG A 64 -15.88 1.89 -15.49
C ARG A 64 -14.41 2.16 -15.74
N VAL A 65 -14.07 2.88 -16.81
CA VAL A 65 -12.67 3.18 -17.16
C VAL A 65 -12.00 4.01 -16.07
N ALA A 66 -12.65 5.07 -15.60
CA ALA A 66 -12.12 5.92 -14.53
C ALA A 66 -11.94 5.14 -13.23
N GLN A 67 -12.88 4.25 -12.93
CA GLN A 67 -12.87 3.41 -11.74
C GLN A 67 -11.78 2.33 -11.77
N ILE A 68 -11.56 1.67 -12.91
CA ILE A 68 -10.45 0.73 -13.09
C ILE A 68 -9.13 1.49 -12.93
N ILE A 69 -8.96 2.63 -13.60
CA ILE A 69 -7.74 3.45 -13.50
C ILE A 69 -7.47 3.85 -12.04
N LEU A 70 -8.50 4.36 -11.35
CA LEU A 70 -8.40 4.80 -9.96
C LEU A 70 -8.08 3.63 -9.02
N SER A 71 -8.59 2.43 -9.28
CA SER A 71 -8.27 1.22 -8.51
C SER A 71 -6.84 0.72 -8.67
N LEU A 72 -6.18 1.07 -9.78
CA LEU A 72 -4.77 0.76 -10.06
C LEU A 72 -3.80 1.80 -9.46
N MET A 73 -4.27 3.00 -9.11
CA MET A 73 -3.40 4.05 -8.55
C MET A 73 -2.69 3.66 -7.23
N PRO A 74 -3.31 2.94 -6.27
CA PRO A 74 -2.63 2.54 -5.04
C PRO A 74 -1.43 1.63 -5.29
N ILE A 75 -1.55 0.64 -6.18
CA ILE A 75 -0.43 -0.26 -6.50
C ILE A 75 0.68 0.48 -7.24
N MET A 76 0.34 1.41 -8.14
CA MET A 76 1.32 2.27 -8.81
C MET A 76 2.06 3.17 -7.83
N LEU A 77 1.36 3.79 -6.88
CA LEU A 77 1.97 4.59 -5.83
C LEU A 77 2.95 3.78 -4.98
N LEU A 78 2.59 2.54 -4.61
CA LEU A 78 3.49 1.66 -3.86
C LEU A 78 4.74 1.27 -4.65
N ILE A 79 4.62 1.05 -5.97
CA ILE A 79 5.77 0.79 -6.85
C ILE A 79 6.68 2.02 -6.89
N ILE A 80 6.12 3.22 -7.10
CA ILE A 80 6.89 4.48 -7.14
C ILE A 80 7.63 4.70 -5.82
N LEU A 81 6.95 4.53 -4.68
CA LEU A 81 7.56 4.64 -3.36
C LEU A 81 8.69 3.61 -3.20
N SER A 82 8.46 2.36 -3.59
CA SER A 82 9.47 1.30 -3.48
C SER A 82 10.71 1.61 -4.31
N VAL A 83 10.54 2.10 -5.55
CA VAL A 83 11.64 2.55 -6.40
C VAL A 83 12.38 3.72 -5.75
N LEU A 84 11.66 4.72 -5.26
CA LEU A 84 12.26 5.86 -4.56
C LEU A 84 13.11 5.41 -3.35
N PHE A 85 12.63 4.46 -2.55
CA PHE A 85 13.39 3.90 -1.44
C PHE A 85 14.67 3.18 -1.90
N LEU A 86 14.60 2.40 -2.98
CA LEU A 86 15.79 1.76 -3.57
C LEU A 86 16.80 2.79 -4.09
N PHE A 87 16.33 3.88 -4.70
CA PHE A 87 17.19 4.99 -5.12
C PHE A 87 17.85 5.67 -3.92
N LEU A 88 17.08 5.98 -2.86
CA LEU A 88 17.64 6.59 -1.65
C LEU A 88 18.67 5.68 -0.97
N ASP A 89 18.42 4.36 -0.92
CA ASP A 89 19.37 3.39 -0.36
C ASP A 89 20.65 3.28 -1.19
N LYS A 90 20.56 3.44 -2.51
CA LYS A 90 21.70 3.29 -3.42
C LYS A 90 22.56 4.55 -3.53
N PHE A 91 21.95 5.73 -3.49
CA PHE A 91 22.62 6.99 -3.82
C PHE A 91 22.86 7.93 -2.63
N VAL A 92 22.31 7.64 -1.45
CA VAL A 92 22.46 8.50 -0.27
C VAL A 92 23.25 7.76 0.81
N ASP A 93 24.52 8.13 0.94
CA ASP A 93 25.37 7.63 2.03
C ASP A 93 24.93 8.20 3.38
N VAL A 94 24.60 7.30 4.31
CA VAL A 94 24.16 7.64 5.65
C VAL A 94 25.37 7.66 6.58
N ASN A 95 25.64 8.81 7.18
CA ASN A 95 26.66 9.01 8.22
C ASN A 95 26.02 9.57 9.49
N GLU A 96 26.79 9.66 10.58
CA GLU A 96 26.27 10.09 11.89
C GLU A 96 25.67 11.50 11.86
N LEU A 97 26.22 12.41 11.05
CA LEU A 97 25.78 13.80 10.92
C LEU A 97 24.43 13.92 10.19
N ASN A 98 24.17 13.06 9.20
CA ASN A 98 22.96 13.13 8.37
C ASN A 98 21.90 12.06 8.73
N PHE A 99 22.21 11.10 9.61
CA PHE A 99 21.33 9.98 9.98
C PHE A 99 19.92 10.42 10.36
N GLN A 100 19.80 11.37 11.30
CA GLN A 100 18.50 11.87 11.78
C GLN A 100 17.72 12.62 10.69
N LYS A 101 18.42 13.31 9.78
CA LYS A 101 17.80 14.03 8.67
C LYS A 101 17.25 13.05 7.65
N ILE A 102 18.05 12.07 7.25
CA ILE A 102 17.64 11.03 6.29
C ILE A 102 16.50 10.17 6.87
N HIS A 103 16.57 9.82 8.15
CA HIS A 103 15.49 9.08 8.81
C HIS A 103 14.15 9.83 8.77
N ARG A 104 14.15 11.14 9.07
CA ARG A 104 12.95 11.98 8.97
C ARG A 104 12.42 12.11 7.54
N ILE A 105 13.32 12.26 6.55
CA ILE A 105 12.92 12.29 5.13
C ILE A 105 12.22 10.98 4.75
N ARG A 106 12.79 9.83 5.12
CA ARG A 106 12.18 8.52 4.86
C ARG A 106 10.81 8.38 5.50
N GLN A 107 10.65 8.81 6.75
CA GLN A 107 9.35 8.81 7.44
C GLN A 107 8.33 9.74 6.76
N LEU A 108 8.74 10.94 6.36
CA LEU A 108 7.88 11.89 5.66
C LEU A 108 7.37 11.32 4.33
N ILE A 109 8.25 10.66 3.55
CA ILE A 109 7.87 9.99 2.30
C ILE A 109 6.79 8.93 2.55
N VAL A 110 6.92 8.14 3.63
CA VAL A 110 5.89 7.16 4.00
C VAL A 110 4.57 7.84 4.36
N TYR A 111 4.58 8.88 5.20
CA TYR A 111 3.35 9.57 5.59
C TYR A 111 2.63 10.22 4.41
N VAL A 112 3.38 10.88 3.51
CA VAL A 112 2.82 11.43 2.26
C VAL A 112 2.22 10.31 1.41
N GLY A 113 2.92 9.18 1.27
CA GLY A 113 2.43 8.00 0.54
C GLY A 113 1.13 7.44 1.11
N VAL A 114 1.03 7.27 2.43
CA VAL A 114 -0.18 6.77 3.11
C VAL A 114 -1.35 7.74 2.94
N THR A 115 -1.13 9.04 3.12
CA THR A 115 -2.17 10.06 2.94
C THR A 115 -2.67 10.10 1.50
N ALA A 116 -1.77 10.01 0.51
CA ALA A 116 -2.14 9.96 -0.90
C ALA A 116 -2.98 8.71 -1.22
N MET A 117 -2.56 7.55 -0.70
CA MET A 117 -3.31 6.30 -0.85
C MET A 117 -4.72 6.39 -0.23
N ALA A 118 -4.85 6.96 0.97
CA ALA A 118 -6.15 7.18 1.61
C ALA A 118 -7.04 8.10 0.76
N GLY A 119 -6.49 9.19 0.22
CA GLY A 119 -7.22 10.09 -0.68
C GLY A 119 -7.73 9.41 -1.95
N ILE A 120 -6.90 8.57 -2.58
CA ILE A 120 -7.30 7.74 -3.73
C ILE A 120 -8.46 6.80 -3.37
N THR A 121 -8.39 6.10 -2.24
CA THR A 121 -9.43 5.17 -1.81
C THR A 121 -10.74 5.87 -1.43
N ILE A 122 -10.68 7.02 -0.78
CA ILE A 122 -11.86 7.86 -0.49
C ILE A 122 -12.50 8.32 -1.79
N THR A 123 -11.69 8.81 -2.74
CA THR A 123 -12.18 9.23 -4.05
C THR A 123 -12.89 8.09 -4.76
N LEU A 124 -12.31 6.89 -4.77
CA LEU A 124 -12.95 5.70 -5.33
C LEU A 124 -14.30 5.41 -4.68
N SER A 125 -14.40 5.53 -3.35
CA SER A 125 -15.65 5.32 -2.61
C SER A 125 -16.71 6.36 -2.96
N VAL A 126 -16.32 7.61 -3.14
CA VAL A 126 -17.22 8.70 -3.56
C VAL A 126 -17.74 8.49 -4.99
N PHE A 127 -16.88 8.08 -5.92
CA PHE A 127 -17.31 7.77 -7.30
C PHE A 127 -18.31 6.62 -7.39
N VAL A 128 -18.17 5.63 -6.50
CA VAL A 128 -19.16 4.55 -6.36
C VAL A 128 -20.46 5.07 -5.75
N GLY A 129 -20.38 5.91 -4.72
CA GLY A 129 -21.56 6.45 -4.03
C GLY A 129 -22.37 7.46 -4.85
N ILE A 130 -21.75 8.22 -5.74
CA ILE A 130 -22.44 9.17 -6.63
C ILE A 130 -23.04 8.46 -7.86
N GLY A 131 -22.50 7.30 -8.24
CA GLY A 131 -22.97 6.50 -9.38
C GLY A 131 -24.01 5.43 -9.05
N ALA A 132 -24.41 5.31 -7.78
CA ALA A 132 -25.37 4.34 -7.25
C ALA A 132 -26.75 4.95 -6.97
#